data_AF-A0A7Z0LBU3-F1
#
_entry.id   AF-A0A7Z0LBU3-F1
#
_cell.length_a   1.000
_cell.length_b   1.000
_cell.length_c   1.000
_cell.angle_alpha   90.00
_cell.angle_beta   90.00
_cell.angle_gamma   90.00
#
_symmetry.space_group_name_H-M   'P 1'
#
loop_
_entity.id
_entity.type
_entity.pdbx_description
1 polymer ?
#
loop_
_entity_poly.entity_id
_entity_poly.type
_entity_poly.pdbx_seq_one_letter_code
_entity_poly.pdbx_strand_id
1 'polypeptide(L)'
;MNRKQSLFHSRFYNSGYFTLILIIIFWAALIAELPVLVFPSLLTIFAHRLHVSSNKKMRIEYLRQDIQKVDLDLKQLDFFHNQGNVQSYQELAKPTLARLEQIQTEAIDLRKKLGLKRYNTIRKQAGTYQQQVLYQLQEYKQLDYQEQARLKESQVPPLDDNQWDGPIPDEIRETYLNIQRDHQEIVRKIEESTGGNQQELMAVHQSQMKNFQEILNGYLKIYHDPKDYYQAKQRLKKAQVAMEQFDLLLDETLKQLNETDMRDFEISLRILSPEDQTGDNK
;
A
#
# COMPACT_ATOMS: atom_id res chain seq x y z
N MET A 1 -0.32 19.89 -20.15
CA MET A 1 -1.13 19.10 -21.11
C MET A 1 -0.42 17.80 -21.41
N ASN A 2 -0.74 16.72 -20.67
CA ASN A 2 -0.35 15.36 -21.03
C ASN A 2 -1.64 14.58 -21.27
N ARG A 3 -1.86 14.09 -22.49
CA ARG A 3 -2.95 13.15 -22.80
C ARG A 3 -2.61 11.84 -22.07
N LYS A 4 -3.14 11.68 -20.85
CA LYS A 4 -3.03 10.44 -20.08
C LYS A 4 -3.93 9.39 -20.74
N GLN A 5 -3.32 8.28 -21.14
CA GLN A 5 -4.04 7.13 -21.70
C GLN A 5 -4.82 6.44 -20.58
N SER A 6 -6.03 5.96 -20.89
CA SER A 6 -6.85 5.16 -19.96
C SER A 6 -6.10 3.89 -19.55
N LEU A 7 -6.08 3.56 -18.25
CA LEU A 7 -5.42 2.34 -17.74
C LEU A 7 -6.23 1.10 -18.11
N PHE A 8 -7.55 1.24 -18.30
CA PHE A 8 -8.48 0.14 -18.55
C PHE A 8 -9.05 0.15 -19.97
N HIS A 9 -8.56 -0.75 -20.83
CA HIS A 9 -9.09 -0.89 -22.19
C HIS A 9 -10.29 -1.86 -22.21
N SER A 10 -11.51 -1.35 -22.02
CA SER A 10 -12.74 -2.15 -22.00
C SER A 10 -13.07 -2.75 -23.37
N ARG A 11 -12.95 -4.08 -23.53
CA ARG A 11 -13.52 -4.84 -24.67
C ARG A 11 -13.93 -6.26 -24.26
N PHE A 12 -14.91 -6.41 -23.36
CA PHE A 12 -15.51 -7.73 -23.08
C PHE A 12 -16.39 -8.23 -24.24
N TYR A 13 -16.99 -7.32 -25.01
CA TYR A 13 -17.87 -7.64 -26.13
C TYR A 13 -17.59 -6.76 -27.34
N ASN A 14 -17.09 -7.35 -28.42
CA ASN A 14 -17.16 -6.76 -29.75
C ASN A 14 -18.38 -7.36 -30.45
N SER A 15 -19.55 -6.72 -30.27
CA SER A 15 -20.73 -6.90 -31.12
C SER A 15 -21.52 -5.60 -31.04
N GLY A 16 -21.68 -4.95 -32.20
CA GLY A 16 -22.25 -3.62 -32.33
C GLY A 16 -23.68 -3.48 -31.80
N TYR A 17 -24.10 -2.21 -31.74
CA TYR A 17 -25.35 -1.65 -31.22
C TYR A 17 -25.38 -1.49 -29.70
N PHE A 18 -25.16 -0.26 -29.24
CA PHE A 18 -25.98 0.46 -28.24
C PHE A 18 -25.37 1.85 -27.97
N THR A 19 -25.14 2.61 -29.05
CA THR A 19 -25.06 4.07 -28.99
C THR A 19 -26.48 4.59 -29.12
N LEU A 20 -27.22 4.85 -28.03
CA LEU A 20 -28.42 5.72 -28.04
C LEU A 20 -29.10 5.97 -26.67
N ILE A 21 -28.37 6.02 -25.54
CA ILE A 21 -28.95 6.51 -24.26
C ILE A 21 -27.94 7.42 -23.53
N LEU A 22 -27.49 8.49 -24.19
CA LEU A 22 -26.68 9.54 -23.57
C LEU A 22 -27.04 10.95 -24.07
N ILE A 23 -28.31 11.16 -24.38
CA ILE A 23 -28.89 12.50 -24.56
C ILE A 23 -30.21 12.47 -23.80
N ILE A 24 -30.21 12.93 -22.54
CA ILE A 24 -31.38 13.44 -21.79
C ILE A 24 -30.97 13.91 -20.38
N ILE A 25 -29.81 13.55 -19.82
CA ILE A 25 -29.40 14.00 -18.48
C ILE A 25 -28.40 15.18 -18.53
N PHE A 26 -28.64 16.16 -19.40
CA PHE A 26 -27.82 17.39 -19.45
C PHE A 26 -28.68 18.66 -19.42
N TRP A 27 -29.78 18.68 -18.65
CA TRP A 27 -30.45 19.92 -18.25
C TRP A 27 -31.17 19.77 -16.91
N ALA A 28 -30.39 19.58 -15.85
CA ALA A 28 -30.86 19.80 -14.47
C ALA A 28 -29.69 20.23 -13.58
N ALA A 29 -28.99 21.29 -13.99
CA ALA A 29 -28.15 22.08 -13.10
C ALA A 29 -28.97 23.26 -12.58
N LEU A 30 -29.88 23.02 -11.66
CA LEU A 30 -30.36 24.01 -10.70
C LEU A 30 -31.22 23.30 -9.65
N ILE A 31 -30.66 23.09 -8.46
CA ILE A 31 -31.28 23.34 -7.16
C ILE A 31 -30.26 22.92 -6.09
N ALA A 32 -30.06 23.87 -5.18
CA ALA A 32 -29.16 23.84 -4.05
C ALA A 32 -29.59 22.81 -2.98
N GLU A 33 -28.61 22.39 -2.18
CA GLU A 33 -28.71 21.86 -0.81
C GLU A 33 -29.77 20.79 -0.51
N LEU A 34 -29.33 19.55 -0.22
CA LEU A 34 -29.89 18.64 0.81
C LEU A 34 -29.04 17.34 0.88
N PRO A 35 -29.03 16.62 2.02
CA PRO A 35 -28.01 15.62 2.37
C PRO A 35 -28.15 14.35 1.54
N VAL A 36 -27.01 13.72 1.25
CA VAL A 36 -26.89 12.51 0.43
C VAL A 36 -27.60 11.33 1.12
N LEU A 37 -28.90 11.22 0.84
CA LEU A 37 -29.69 10.01 0.98
C LEU A 37 -29.84 9.38 -0.40
N VAL A 38 -28.87 8.56 -0.81
CA VAL A 38 -29.04 7.63 -1.94
C VAL A 38 -28.51 6.26 -1.54
N PHE A 39 -29.18 5.63 -0.57
CA PHE A 39 -28.96 4.24 -0.16
C PHE A 39 -30.13 3.25 -0.31
N PRO A 40 -31.17 3.39 -1.17
CA PRO A 40 -32.15 2.31 -1.30
C PRO A 40 -31.91 1.32 -2.45
N SER A 41 -31.06 1.61 -3.45
CA SER A 41 -30.98 0.75 -4.67
C SER A 41 -29.97 -0.39 -4.62
N LEU A 42 -29.06 -0.42 -3.62
CA LEU A 42 -27.99 -1.42 -3.53
C LEU A 42 -28.33 -2.60 -2.60
N LEU A 43 -29.21 -2.41 -1.62
CA LEU A 43 -29.65 -3.48 -0.72
C LEU A 43 -30.64 -4.46 -1.38
N THR A 44 -31.43 -4.00 -2.36
CA THR A 44 -32.42 -4.84 -3.04
C THR A 44 -31.77 -5.91 -3.93
N ILE A 45 -30.61 -5.62 -4.54
CA ILE A 45 -29.85 -6.59 -5.35
C ILE A 45 -29.16 -7.63 -4.45
N PHE A 46 -28.65 -7.20 -3.28
CA PHE A 46 -28.00 -8.10 -2.32
C PHE A 46 -29.02 -9.05 -1.65
N ALA A 47 -30.20 -8.55 -1.28
CA ALA A 47 -31.27 -9.36 -0.71
C ALA A 47 -31.84 -10.39 -1.72
N HIS A 48 -31.93 -10.06 -3.01
CA HIS A 48 -32.38 -11.01 -4.03
C HIS A 48 -31.33 -12.12 -4.33
N ARG A 49 -30.04 -11.85 -4.06
CA ARG A 49 -28.95 -12.83 -4.23
C ARG A 49 -28.90 -13.94 -3.16
N LEU A 50 -29.53 -13.73 -2.00
CA LEU A 50 -29.65 -14.77 -0.97
C LEU A 50 -30.61 -15.91 -1.39
N HIS A 51 -31.38 -15.72 -2.48
CA HIS A 51 -32.20 -16.76 -3.07
C HIS A 51 -31.54 -17.29 -4.35
N VAL A 52 -30.62 -18.23 -4.18
CA VAL A 52 -29.90 -18.94 -5.26
C VAL A 52 -30.90 -19.44 -6.31
N SER A 53 -30.94 -18.82 -7.49
CA SER A 53 -31.72 -19.37 -8.61
C SER A 53 -30.96 -20.57 -9.17
N SER A 54 -31.52 -21.78 -9.01
CA SER A 54 -31.02 -23.03 -9.63
C SER A 54 -30.91 -22.94 -11.17
N ASN A 55 -31.56 -21.94 -11.78
CA ASN A 55 -31.58 -21.74 -13.23
C ASN A 55 -30.30 -21.07 -13.77
N LYS A 56 -29.40 -21.89 -14.35
CA LYS A 56 -28.15 -21.41 -14.95
C LYS A 56 -28.33 -20.36 -16.06
N LYS A 57 -29.51 -20.20 -16.69
CA LYS A 57 -29.75 -19.11 -17.66
C LYS A 57 -29.80 -17.74 -16.97
N MET A 58 -30.51 -17.65 -15.85
CA MET A 58 -30.59 -16.42 -15.04
C MET A 58 -29.22 -16.03 -14.49
N ARG A 59 -28.43 -17.02 -14.06
CA ARG A 59 -27.05 -16.81 -13.60
C ARG A 59 -26.11 -16.23 -14.67
N ILE A 60 -26.29 -16.61 -15.94
CA ILE A 60 -25.54 -16.00 -17.06
C ILE A 60 -25.94 -14.54 -17.26
N GLU A 61 -27.22 -14.20 -17.11
CA GLU A 61 -27.68 -12.81 -17.19
C GLU A 61 -27.13 -11.97 -16.03
N TYR A 62 -27.10 -12.51 -14.80
CA TYR A 62 -26.45 -11.84 -13.67
C TYR A 62 -24.94 -11.66 -13.88
N LEU A 63 -24.24 -12.68 -14.42
CA LEU A 63 -22.83 -12.56 -14.77
C LEU A 63 -22.60 -11.45 -15.81
N ARG A 64 -23.49 -11.31 -16.80
CA ARG A 64 -23.42 -10.21 -17.77
C ARG A 64 -23.59 -8.85 -17.10
N GLN A 65 -24.55 -8.72 -16.19
CA GLN A 65 -24.79 -7.47 -15.45
C GLN A 65 -23.59 -7.11 -14.57
N ASP A 66 -22.98 -8.08 -13.89
CA ASP A 66 -21.78 -7.86 -13.10
C ASP A 66 -20.61 -7.37 -13.96
N ILE A 67 -20.39 -7.98 -15.13
CA ILE A 67 -19.35 -7.55 -16.08
C ILE A 67 -19.60 -6.10 -16.54
N GLN A 68 -20.84 -5.76 -16.91
CA GLN A 68 -21.18 -4.39 -17.31
C GLN A 68 -20.95 -3.39 -16.18
N LYS A 69 -21.29 -3.76 -14.95
CA LYS A 69 -21.08 -2.89 -13.80
C LYS A 69 -19.61 -2.70 -13.50
N VAL A 70 -18.80 -3.77 -13.57
CA VAL A 70 -17.34 -3.67 -13.43
C VAL A 70 -16.74 -2.78 -14.51
N ASP A 71 -17.20 -2.87 -15.76
CA ASP A 71 -16.72 -1.97 -16.82
C ASP A 71 -17.00 -0.48 -16.50
N LEU A 72 -18.13 -0.18 -15.87
CA LEU A 72 -18.45 1.17 -15.40
C LEU A 72 -17.57 1.57 -14.21
N ASP A 73 -17.39 0.68 -13.25
CA ASP A 73 -16.55 0.91 -12.08
C ASP A 73 -15.09 1.18 -12.50
N LEU A 74 -14.55 0.40 -13.46
CA LEU A 74 -13.20 0.60 -14.00
C LEU A 74 -13.03 1.95 -14.69
N LYS A 75 -14.02 2.40 -15.49
CA LYS A 75 -14.01 3.74 -16.08
C LYS A 75 -14.03 4.85 -15.02
N GLN A 76 -14.77 4.63 -13.95
CA GLN A 76 -14.86 5.57 -12.85
C GLN A 76 -13.57 5.57 -12.00
N LEU A 77 -12.92 4.43 -11.82
CA LEU A 77 -11.58 4.32 -11.24
C LEU A 77 -10.54 5.05 -12.11
N ASP A 78 -10.58 4.89 -13.43
CA ASP A 78 -9.75 5.66 -14.37
C ASP A 78 -9.98 7.17 -14.21
N PHE A 79 -11.24 7.59 -14.07
CA PHE A 79 -11.60 8.99 -13.86
C PHE A 79 -11.02 9.52 -12.54
N PHE A 80 -11.21 8.79 -11.42
CA PHE A 80 -10.67 9.19 -10.12
C PHE A 80 -9.14 9.24 -10.11
N HIS A 81 -8.48 8.26 -10.74
CA HIS A 81 -7.03 8.25 -10.91
C HIS A 81 -6.56 9.49 -11.68
N ASN A 82 -7.21 9.82 -12.79
CA ASN A 82 -6.85 10.98 -13.61
C ASN A 82 -7.08 12.32 -12.90
N GLN A 83 -8.08 12.39 -12.02
CA GLN A 83 -8.34 13.56 -11.19
C GLN A 83 -7.47 13.65 -9.93
N GLY A 84 -6.69 12.61 -9.62
CA GLY A 84 -5.92 12.54 -8.38
C GLY A 84 -6.77 12.34 -7.12
N ASN A 85 -8.03 11.93 -7.26
CA ASN A 85 -8.92 11.69 -6.13
C ASN A 85 -8.69 10.28 -5.56
N VAL A 86 -7.64 10.14 -4.75
CA VAL A 86 -7.18 8.86 -4.18
C VAL A 86 -8.23 8.22 -3.28
N GLN A 87 -8.92 9.01 -2.45
CA GLN A 87 -9.93 8.49 -1.52
C GLN A 87 -11.11 7.84 -2.27
N SER A 88 -11.67 8.53 -3.27
CA SER A 88 -12.77 7.98 -4.07
C SER A 88 -12.33 6.77 -4.89
N TYR A 89 -11.06 6.73 -5.33
CA TYR A 89 -10.48 5.55 -5.96
C TYR A 89 -10.45 4.36 -4.99
N GLN A 90 -9.93 4.53 -3.78
CA GLN A 90 -9.82 3.46 -2.78
C GLN A 90 -11.19 2.91 -2.36
N GLU A 91 -12.17 3.79 -2.15
CA GLU A 91 -13.55 3.42 -1.79
C GLU A 91 -14.23 2.59 -2.87
N LEU A 92 -14.03 2.92 -4.15
CA LEU A 92 -14.59 2.18 -5.27
C LEU A 92 -13.81 0.89 -5.59
N ALA A 93 -12.48 0.89 -5.40
CA ALA A 93 -11.64 -0.24 -5.77
C ALA A 93 -11.97 -1.52 -4.98
N LYS A 94 -12.28 -1.40 -3.69
CA LYS A 94 -12.63 -2.56 -2.83
C LYS A 94 -13.86 -3.35 -3.34
N PRO A 95 -15.03 -2.73 -3.57
CA PRO A 95 -16.18 -3.45 -4.14
C PRO A 95 -15.93 -3.91 -5.58
N THR A 96 -15.14 -3.19 -6.39
CA THR A 96 -14.79 -3.62 -7.75
C THR A 96 -13.95 -4.89 -7.76
N LEU A 97 -12.95 -5.00 -6.87
CA LEU A 97 -12.12 -6.20 -6.71
C LEU A 97 -12.96 -7.41 -6.28
N ALA A 98 -13.85 -7.23 -5.29
CA ALA A 98 -14.75 -8.29 -4.86
C ALA A 98 -15.68 -8.76 -5.99
N ARG A 99 -16.17 -7.84 -6.82
CA ARG A 99 -17.01 -8.18 -7.98
C ARG A 99 -16.21 -8.88 -9.08
N LEU A 100 -14.97 -8.47 -9.34
CA LEU A 100 -14.06 -9.15 -10.26
C LEU A 100 -13.80 -10.61 -9.85
N GLU A 101 -13.62 -10.86 -8.55
CA GLU A 101 -13.46 -12.21 -8.00
C GLU A 101 -14.75 -13.04 -8.17
N GLN A 102 -15.91 -12.45 -7.86
CA GLN A 102 -17.21 -13.11 -8.08
C GLN A 102 -17.44 -13.49 -9.55
N ILE A 103 -17.08 -12.60 -10.49
CA ILE A 103 -17.15 -12.87 -11.92
C ILE A 103 -16.28 -14.07 -12.30
N GLN A 104 -15.07 -14.19 -11.76
CA GLN A 104 -14.18 -15.32 -12.03
C GLN A 104 -14.78 -16.63 -11.51
N THR A 105 -15.26 -16.64 -10.27
CA THR A 105 -15.87 -17.81 -9.63
C THR A 105 -17.12 -18.27 -10.38
N GLU A 106 -18.00 -17.33 -10.75
CA GLU A 106 -19.23 -17.62 -11.48
C GLU A 106 -18.93 -18.08 -12.93
N ALA A 107 -17.91 -17.51 -13.58
CA ALA A 107 -17.47 -17.96 -14.89
C ALA A 107 -16.92 -19.39 -14.88
N ILE A 108 -16.27 -19.82 -13.79
CA ILE A 108 -15.81 -21.20 -13.60
C ILE A 108 -17.00 -22.15 -13.52
N ASP A 109 -18.01 -21.84 -12.71
CA ASP A 109 -19.19 -22.71 -12.56
C ASP A 109 -20.04 -22.77 -13.84
N LEU A 110 -20.12 -21.66 -14.57
CA LEU A 110 -20.85 -21.58 -15.84
C LEU A 110 -20.02 -22.00 -17.07
N ARG A 111 -18.78 -22.47 -16.90
CA ARG A 111 -17.83 -22.80 -17.99
C ARG A 111 -18.46 -23.63 -19.10
N LYS A 112 -19.22 -24.68 -18.75
CA LYS A 112 -19.87 -25.59 -19.72
C LYS A 112 -20.92 -24.87 -20.59
N LYS A 113 -21.66 -23.90 -20.04
CA LYS A 113 -22.72 -23.16 -20.76
C LYS A 113 -22.21 -21.92 -21.49
N LEU A 114 -21.18 -21.24 -20.95
CA LEU A 114 -20.55 -20.08 -21.59
C LEU A 114 -19.77 -20.48 -22.85
N GLY A 115 -19.19 -21.68 -22.85
CA GLY A 115 -18.26 -22.14 -23.88
C GLY A 115 -16.84 -21.67 -23.61
N LEU A 116 -15.86 -22.49 -24.00
CA LEU A 116 -14.45 -22.34 -23.62
C LEU A 116 -13.86 -20.96 -23.98
N LYS A 117 -14.20 -20.44 -25.16
CA LYS A 117 -13.73 -19.13 -25.63
C LYS A 117 -14.19 -17.98 -24.73
N ARG A 118 -15.50 -17.91 -24.43
CA ARG A 118 -16.07 -16.85 -23.59
C ARG A 118 -15.56 -16.93 -22.16
N TYR A 119 -15.49 -18.13 -21.60
CA TYR A 119 -14.89 -18.37 -20.28
C TYR A 119 -13.44 -17.86 -20.21
N ASN A 120 -12.59 -18.24 -21.18
CA ASN A 120 -11.18 -17.83 -21.17
C ASN A 120 -11.01 -16.31 -21.29
N THR A 121 -11.83 -15.65 -22.12
CA THR A 121 -11.84 -14.19 -22.24
C THR A 121 -12.21 -13.52 -20.93
N ILE A 122 -13.32 -13.95 -20.31
CA ILE A 122 -13.81 -13.38 -19.05
C ILE A 122 -12.75 -13.53 -17.95
N ARG A 123 -12.19 -14.73 -17.80
CA ARG A 123 -11.15 -15.02 -16.81
C ARG A 123 -9.91 -14.15 -17.01
N LYS A 124 -9.40 -14.06 -18.25
CA LYS A 124 -8.18 -13.29 -18.55
C LYS A 124 -8.37 -11.81 -18.26
N GLN A 125 -9.49 -11.23 -18.69
CA GLN A 125 -9.77 -9.80 -18.50
C GLN A 125 -10.03 -9.47 -17.03
N ALA A 126 -10.81 -10.29 -16.33
CA ALA A 126 -11.04 -10.09 -14.89
C ALA A 126 -9.72 -10.15 -14.10
N GLY A 127 -8.83 -11.10 -14.41
CA GLY A 127 -7.51 -11.17 -13.79
C GLY A 127 -6.62 -9.97 -14.11
N THR A 128 -6.63 -9.50 -15.36
CA THR A 128 -5.86 -8.32 -15.79
C THR A 128 -6.32 -7.07 -15.03
N TYR A 129 -7.62 -6.82 -14.95
CA TYR A 129 -8.15 -5.65 -14.26
C TYR A 129 -7.93 -5.73 -12.75
N GLN A 130 -8.05 -6.92 -12.16
CA GLN A 130 -7.74 -7.13 -10.75
C GLN A 130 -6.28 -6.75 -10.46
N GLN A 131 -5.34 -7.20 -11.28
CA GLN A 131 -3.92 -6.84 -11.15
C GLN A 131 -3.68 -5.33 -11.30
N GLN A 132 -4.32 -4.69 -12.28
CA GLN A 132 -4.17 -3.24 -12.51
C GLN A 132 -4.72 -2.41 -11.34
N VAL A 133 -5.90 -2.76 -10.81
CA VAL A 133 -6.48 -2.07 -9.65
C VAL A 133 -5.62 -2.29 -8.39
N LEU A 134 -5.12 -3.51 -8.17
CA LEU A 134 -4.23 -3.81 -7.05
C LEU A 134 -2.90 -3.06 -7.15
N TYR A 135 -2.30 -3.01 -8.34
CA TYR A 135 -1.07 -2.25 -8.58
C TYR A 135 -1.25 -0.77 -8.26
N GLN A 136 -2.34 -0.16 -8.73
CA GLN A 136 -2.62 1.25 -8.48
C GLN A 136 -2.89 1.55 -7.00
N LEU A 137 -3.60 0.66 -6.30
CA LEU A 137 -3.80 0.76 -4.85
C LEU A 137 -2.47 0.66 -4.09
N GLN A 138 -1.56 -0.20 -4.53
CA GLN A 138 -0.24 -0.34 -3.93
C GLN A 138 0.59 0.94 -4.13
N GLU A 139 0.55 1.53 -5.32
CA GLU A 139 1.21 2.82 -5.58
C GLU A 139 0.68 3.93 -4.66
N TYR A 140 -0.64 4.02 -4.46
CA TYR A 140 -1.22 5.00 -3.53
C TYR A 140 -0.84 4.75 -2.08
N LYS A 141 -0.79 3.48 -1.65
CA LYS A 141 -0.30 3.16 -0.30
C LYS A 141 1.15 3.61 -0.12
N GLN A 142 2.02 3.40 -1.10
CA GLN A 142 3.41 3.84 -1.04
C GLN A 142 3.52 5.36 -0.95
N LEU A 143 2.70 6.09 -1.71
CA LEU A 143 2.64 7.56 -1.64
C LEU A 143 2.10 8.04 -0.29
N ASP A 144 1.07 7.40 0.26
CA ASP A 144 0.55 7.70 1.60
C ASP A 144 1.60 7.41 2.69
N TYR A 145 2.35 6.30 2.58
CA TYR A 145 3.46 6.00 3.49
C TYR A 145 4.59 7.03 3.38
N GLN A 146 4.94 7.46 2.18
CA GLN A 146 5.95 8.49 1.96
C GLN A 146 5.50 9.86 2.49
N GLU A 147 4.25 10.25 2.24
CA GLU A 147 3.71 11.52 2.75
C GLU A 147 3.54 11.47 4.27
N GLN A 148 3.07 10.37 4.84
CA GLN A 148 3.05 10.17 6.29
C GLN A 148 4.45 10.16 6.88
N ALA A 149 5.46 9.61 6.18
CA ALA A 149 6.85 9.69 6.60
C ALA A 149 7.35 11.15 6.57
N ARG A 150 7.05 11.93 5.53
CA ARG A 150 7.39 13.37 5.44
C ARG A 150 6.67 14.23 6.48
N LEU A 151 5.41 13.94 6.75
CA LEU A 151 4.61 14.62 7.76
C LEU A 151 5.06 14.24 9.17
N LYS A 152 5.45 12.98 9.40
CA LYS A 152 6.12 12.55 10.64
C LYS A 152 7.49 13.19 10.78
N GLU A 153 8.29 13.26 9.72
CA GLU A 153 9.57 13.97 9.67
C GLU A 153 9.43 15.47 9.97
N SER A 154 8.31 16.09 9.57
CA SER A 154 7.97 17.48 9.88
C SER A 154 7.34 17.67 11.27
N GLN A 155 6.84 16.59 11.90
CA GLN A 155 6.19 16.59 13.21
C GLN A 155 7.03 15.91 14.30
N VAL A 156 8.19 15.34 13.97
CA VAL A 156 9.18 14.91 14.94
C VAL A 156 9.61 16.18 15.68
N PRO A 157 9.24 16.35 16.96
CA PRO A 157 9.96 17.30 17.78
C PRO A 157 11.41 16.83 17.75
N PRO A 158 12.40 17.70 17.52
CA PRO A 158 13.80 17.30 17.69
C PRO A 158 13.89 16.56 19.02
N LEU A 159 14.58 15.40 19.04
CA LEU A 159 14.77 14.63 20.27
C LEU A 159 15.00 15.60 21.43
N ASP A 160 14.07 15.58 22.39
CA ASP A 160 14.01 16.46 23.55
C ASP A 160 15.17 16.10 24.48
N ASP A 161 16.38 16.50 24.05
CA ASP A 161 17.61 16.68 24.83
C ASP A 161 18.75 17.25 23.94
N ASN A 162 18.54 17.44 22.63
CA ASN A 162 19.47 18.22 21.81
C ASN A 162 19.26 19.70 22.18
N GLN A 163 20.18 20.32 22.93
CA GLN A 163 20.23 21.78 23.16
C GLN A 163 20.49 22.59 21.85
N TRP A 164 20.28 22.00 20.68
CA TRP A 164 20.62 22.58 19.40
C TRP A 164 19.35 23.03 18.67
N ASP A 165 19.12 24.34 18.69
CA ASP A 165 17.96 24.98 18.04
C ASP A 165 18.20 25.32 16.54
N GLY A 166 19.38 25.00 16.01
CA GLY A 166 19.76 25.29 14.62
C GLY A 166 19.34 24.19 13.63
N PRO A 167 19.29 24.49 12.31
CA PRO A 167 19.07 23.46 11.32
C PRO A 167 20.20 22.43 11.30
N ILE A 168 19.86 21.16 11.05
CA ILE A 168 20.86 20.11 10.79
C ILE A 168 21.65 20.45 9.51
N PRO A 169 22.99 20.41 9.51
CA PRO A 169 23.80 20.66 8.33
C PRO A 169 23.51 19.69 7.19
N ASP A 170 23.52 20.18 5.95
CA ASP A 170 23.20 19.38 4.75
C ASP A 170 24.08 18.12 4.61
N GLU A 171 25.34 18.23 5.03
CA GLU A 171 26.36 17.17 4.95
C GLU A 171 26.01 15.91 5.76
N ILE A 172 25.23 16.06 6.83
CA ILE A 172 24.81 14.95 7.71
C ILE A 172 23.30 14.74 7.71
N ARG A 173 22.56 15.55 6.94
CA ARG A 173 21.09 15.58 6.96
C ARG A 173 20.51 14.22 6.60
N GLU A 174 20.99 13.61 5.52
CA GLU A 174 20.49 12.32 5.05
C GLU A 174 20.73 11.21 6.09
N THR A 175 21.97 11.08 6.57
CA THR A 175 22.34 10.13 7.63
C THR A 175 21.52 10.33 8.90
N TYR A 176 21.32 11.58 9.33
CA TYR A 176 20.48 11.90 10.49
C TYR A 176 19.04 11.40 10.29
N LEU A 177 18.44 11.68 9.13
CA LEU A 177 17.06 11.31 8.83
C LEU A 177 16.86 9.79 8.71
N ASN A 178 17.83 9.09 8.11
CA ASN A 178 17.81 7.63 8.03
C ASN A 178 17.84 7.01 9.45
N ILE A 179 18.79 7.44 10.28
CA ILE A 179 18.89 7.00 11.68
C ILE A 179 17.59 7.23 12.45
N GLN A 180 16.93 8.38 12.28
CA GLN A 180 15.64 8.65 12.93
C GLN A 180 14.54 7.69 12.46
N ARG A 181 14.47 7.42 11.16
CA ARG A 181 13.49 6.51 10.57
C ARG A 181 13.71 5.09 11.09
N ASP A 182 14.95 4.63 11.07
CA ASP A 182 15.28 3.26 11.46
C ASP A 182 15.14 3.07 12.97
N HIS A 183 15.48 4.08 13.78
CA HIS A 183 15.22 4.07 15.21
C HIS A 183 13.73 3.82 15.52
N GLN A 184 12.81 4.53 14.85
CA GLN A 184 11.36 4.36 15.05
C GLN A 184 10.89 2.97 14.64
N GLU A 185 11.38 2.47 13.49
CA GLU A 185 11.03 1.15 12.99
C GLU A 185 11.53 0.03 13.92
N ILE A 186 12.77 0.14 14.42
CA ILE A 186 13.37 -0.80 15.37
C ILE A 186 12.56 -0.82 16.68
N VAL A 187 12.23 0.36 17.23
CA VAL A 187 11.42 0.45 18.46
C VAL A 187 10.09 -0.26 18.27
N ARG A 188 9.38 0.03 17.16
CA ARG A 188 8.09 -0.61 16.87
C ARG A 188 8.23 -2.13 16.78
N LYS A 189 9.26 -2.63 16.07
CA LYS A 189 9.49 -4.07 15.91
C LYS A 189 9.84 -4.78 17.21
N ILE A 190 10.62 -4.13 18.08
CA ILE A 190 10.92 -4.69 19.40
C ILE A 190 9.64 -4.78 20.24
N GLU A 191 8.78 -3.76 20.21
CA GLU A 191 7.49 -3.74 20.94
C GLU A 191 6.48 -4.75 20.40
N GLU A 192 6.43 -4.96 19.09
CA GLU A 192 5.54 -5.93 18.43
C GLU A 192 6.05 -7.37 18.55
N SER A 193 7.33 -7.57 18.86
CA SER A 193 7.93 -8.90 19.00
C SER A 193 7.31 -9.70 20.14
N THR A 194 6.86 -10.92 19.88
CA THR A 194 6.26 -11.80 20.90
C THR A 194 7.28 -12.60 21.73
N GLY A 195 8.58 -12.38 21.50
CA GLY A 195 9.68 -13.07 22.21
C GLY A 195 9.98 -12.47 23.59
N GLY A 196 10.47 -13.29 24.53
CA GLY A 196 10.72 -12.87 25.93
C GLY A 196 11.84 -11.84 26.17
N ASN A 197 12.57 -11.41 25.14
CA ASN A 197 13.79 -10.57 25.26
C ASN A 197 13.57 -9.09 24.89
N GLN A 198 12.33 -8.61 24.79
CA GLN A 198 12.02 -7.23 24.35
C GLN A 198 12.72 -6.16 25.21
N GLN A 199 12.74 -6.33 26.54
CA GLN A 199 13.33 -5.36 27.45
C GLN A 199 14.85 -5.22 27.26
N GLU A 200 15.54 -6.34 27.03
CA GLU A 200 16.99 -6.34 26.78
C GLU A 200 17.31 -5.68 25.44
N LEU A 201 16.59 -6.05 24.37
CA LEU A 201 16.77 -5.45 23.04
C LEU A 201 16.50 -3.94 23.07
N MET A 202 15.44 -3.53 23.78
CA MET A 202 15.10 -2.12 23.94
C MET A 202 16.20 -1.36 24.69
N ALA A 203 16.70 -1.91 25.80
CA ALA A 203 17.77 -1.28 26.58
C ALA A 203 19.08 -1.14 25.77
N VAL A 204 19.44 -2.17 24.99
CA VAL A 204 20.61 -2.13 24.11
C VAL A 204 20.44 -1.04 23.04
N HIS A 205 19.29 -1.02 22.35
CA HIS A 205 19.00 -0.03 21.30
C HIS A 205 18.99 1.40 21.85
N GLN A 206 18.35 1.62 23.00
CA GLN A 206 18.34 2.93 23.66
C GLN A 206 19.75 3.39 24.05
N SER A 207 20.60 2.50 24.55
CA SER A 207 21.99 2.84 24.85
C SER A 207 22.78 3.22 23.60
N GLN A 208 22.55 2.56 22.47
CA GLN A 208 23.18 2.90 21.20
C GLN A 208 22.71 4.26 20.68
N MET A 209 21.40 4.53 20.77
CA MET A 209 20.83 5.80 20.35
C MET A 209 21.35 6.97 21.19
N LYS A 210 21.53 6.77 22.50
CA LYS A 210 22.17 7.76 23.38
C LYS A 210 23.58 8.10 22.92
N ASN A 211 24.40 7.10 22.57
CA ASN A 211 25.75 7.34 22.06
C ASN A 211 25.73 8.16 20.76
N PHE A 212 24.78 7.87 19.86
CA PHE A 212 24.58 8.67 18.65
C PHE A 212 24.24 10.14 18.98
N GLN A 213 23.32 10.38 19.92
CA GLN A 213 22.96 11.73 20.34
C GLN A 213 24.17 12.51 20.90
N GLU A 214 25.03 11.85 21.69
CA GLU A 214 26.26 12.47 22.21
C GLU A 214 27.21 12.88 21.07
N ILE A 215 27.37 12.02 20.06
CA ILE A 215 28.20 12.32 18.87
C ILE A 215 27.59 13.46 18.05
N LEU A 216 26.28 13.43 17.79
CA LEU A 216 25.57 14.45 17.05
C LEU A 216 25.68 15.81 17.75
N ASN A 217 25.42 15.86 19.06
CA ASN A 217 25.55 17.08 19.85
C ASN A 217 26.98 17.64 19.82
N GLY A 218 27.99 16.77 19.91
CA GLY A 218 29.39 17.17 19.76
C GLY A 218 29.70 17.71 18.37
N TYR A 219 29.18 17.07 17.31
CA TYR A 219 29.32 17.53 15.93
C TYR A 219 28.73 18.93 15.75
N LEU A 220 27.49 19.14 16.19
CA LEU A 220 26.77 20.40 15.99
C LEU A 220 27.43 21.57 16.74
N LYS A 221 27.91 21.35 17.97
CA LYS A 221 28.67 22.36 18.73
C LYS A 221 29.96 22.78 18.02
N ILE A 222 30.71 21.81 17.48
CA ILE A 222 31.95 22.10 16.73
C ILE A 222 31.64 22.74 15.38
N TYR A 223 30.54 22.35 14.73
CA TYR A 223 30.14 22.87 13.43
C TYR A 223 29.76 24.36 13.50
N HIS A 224 29.09 24.78 14.58
CA HIS A 224 28.72 26.18 14.79
C HIS A 224 29.94 27.09 15.00
N ASP A 225 30.81 26.70 15.94
CA ASP A 225 31.93 27.53 16.40
C ASP A 225 33.28 26.81 16.19
N PRO A 226 33.67 26.45 14.96
CA PRO A 226 34.84 25.60 14.72
C PRO A 226 36.16 26.21 15.17
N LYS A 227 36.21 27.53 15.38
CA LYS A 227 37.40 28.24 15.88
C LYS A 227 37.64 28.02 17.37
N ASP A 228 36.60 27.66 18.12
CA ASP A 228 36.66 27.49 19.57
C ASP A 228 37.16 26.08 19.97
N TYR A 229 37.37 25.20 18.98
CA TYR A 229 37.76 23.81 19.19
C TYR A 229 39.05 23.45 18.46
N TYR A 230 39.98 22.82 19.18
CA TYR A 230 41.17 22.23 18.57
C TYR A 230 40.80 21.10 17.60
N GLN A 231 41.48 21.07 16.45
CA GLN A 231 41.31 20.04 15.43
C GLN A 231 39.86 19.88 14.94
N ALA A 232 39.06 20.96 14.95
CA ALA A 232 37.64 20.95 14.61
C ALA A 232 37.32 20.16 13.34
N LYS A 233 38.04 20.41 12.24
CA LYS A 233 37.84 19.70 10.96
C LYS A 233 38.03 18.18 11.06
N GLN A 234 39.04 17.71 11.81
CA GLN A 234 39.29 16.28 12.00
C GLN A 234 38.21 15.65 12.87
N ARG A 235 37.77 16.34 13.92
CA ARG A 235 36.71 15.89 14.82
C ARG A 235 35.35 15.82 14.13
N LEU A 236 35.00 16.83 13.33
CA LEU A 236 33.81 16.82 12.49
C LEU A 236 33.81 15.64 11.53
N LYS A 237 34.93 15.41 10.81
CA LYS A 237 34.99 14.26 9.88
C LYS A 237 34.90 12.92 10.61
N LYS A 238 35.54 12.80 11.78
CA LYS A 238 35.45 11.58 12.60
C LYS A 238 34.02 11.33 13.09
N ALA A 239 33.33 12.36 13.55
CA ALA A 239 31.94 12.27 13.99
C ALA A 239 31.00 11.95 12.83
N GLN A 240 31.20 12.55 11.65
CA GLN A 240 30.46 12.21 10.43
C GLN A 240 30.60 10.72 10.10
N VAL A 241 31.83 10.20 10.05
CA VAL A 241 32.07 8.77 9.75
C VAL A 241 31.44 7.87 10.81
N ALA A 242 31.48 8.26 12.09
CA ALA A 242 30.84 7.49 13.16
C ALA A 242 29.31 7.45 13.00
N MET A 243 28.68 8.56 12.60
CA MET A 243 27.24 8.60 12.31
C MET A 243 26.89 7.74 11.08
N GLU A 244 27.67 7.81 10.00
CA GLU A 244 27.51 6.96 8.81
C GLU A 244 27.63 5.46 9.16
N GLN A 245 28.57 5.10 10.02
CA GLN A 245 28.70 3.71 10.50
C GLN A 245 27.54 3.28 11.39
N PHE A 246 26.97 4.20 12.17
CA PHE A 246 25.82 3.92 13.01
C PHE A 246 24.55 3.70 12.16
N ASP A 247 24.36 4.48 11.09
CA ASP A 247 23.28 4.29 10.11
C ASP A 247 23.30 2.85 9.55
N LEU A 248 24.47 2.40 9.07
CA LEU A 248 24.65 1.03 8.58
C LEU A 248 24.39 -0.04 9.65
N LEU A 249 24.66 0.25 10.92
CA LEU A 249 24.37 -0.67 12.01
C LEU A 249 22.86 -0.81 12.25
N LEU A 250 22.10 0.28 12.13
CA LEU A 250 20.65 0.26 12.26
C LEU A 250 20.00 -0.49 11.09
N ASP A 251 20.51 -0.30 9.86
CA ASP A 251 20.12 -1.09 8.69
C ASP A 251 20.23 -2.60 8.95
N GLU A 252 21.38 -3.05 9.46
CA GLU A 252 21.60 -4.46 9.77
C GLU A 252 20.71 -4.94 10.91
N THR A 253 20.49 -4.11 11.93
CA THR A 253 19.58 -4.42 13.05
C THR A 253 18.15 -4.62 12.55
N LEU A 254 17.66 -3.76 11.66
CA LEU A 254 16.35 -3.90 11.04
C LEU A 254 16.22 -5.16 10.19
N LYS A 255 17.25 -5.50 9.40
CA LYS A 255 17.28 -6.77 8.65
C LYS A 255 17.15 -7.95 9.60
N GLN A 256 17.92 -7.99 10.69
CA GLN A 256 17.86 -9.07 11.67
C GLN A 256 16.49 -9.19 12.34
N LEU A 257 15.85 -8.08 12.68
CA LEU A 257 14.49 -8.08 13.22
C LEU A 257 13.47 -8.60 12.19
N ASN A 258 13.58 -8.18 10.93
CA ASN A 258 12.73 -8.68 9.85
C ASN A 258 12.89 -10.20 9.63
N GLU A 259 14.12 -10.71 9.59
CA GLU A 259 14.39 -12.15 9.44
C GLU A 259 13.83 -12.95 10.62
N THR A 260 13.92 -12.38 11.83
CA THR A 260 13.35 -12.97 13.05
C THR A 260 11.83 -13.12 12.94
N ASP A 261 11.14 -12.10 12.41
CA ASP A 261 9.69 -12.09 12.18
C ASP A 261 9.26 -13.04 11.05
N MET A 262 10.10 -13.22 10.01
CA MET A 262 9.80 -14.06 8.85
C MET A 262 9.84 -15.57 9.14
N ARG A 263 10.30 -16.01 10.31
CA ARG A 263 10.31 -17.43 10.69
C ARG A 263 8.92 -18.07 10.70
N ASP A 264 7.90 -17.34 11.12
CA ASP A 264 6.51 -17.84 11.10
C ASP A 264 5.97 -17.94 9.67
N PHE A 265 6.42 -17.06 8.78
CA PHE A 265 6.15 -17.16 7.35
C PHE A 265 6.82 -18.38 6.72
N GLU A 266 8.08 -18.68 7.05
CA GLU A 266 8.77 -19.89 6.58
C GLU A 266 8.12 -21.18 7.07
N ILE A 267 7.67 -21.22 8.34
CA ILE A 267 6.89 -22.34 8.89
C ILE A 267 5.58 -22.51 8.10
N SER A 268 4.88 -21.41 7.83
CA SER A 268 3.65 -21.41 7.04
C SER A 268 3.88 -21.88 5.61
N LEU A 269 4.98 -21.47 4.98
CA LEU A 269 5.41 -21.96 3.66
C LEU A 269 5.70 -23.46 3.69
N ARG A 270 6.38 -23.97 4.71
CA ARG A 270 6.67 -25.41 4.84
C ARG A 270 5.40 -26.25 5.03
N ILE A 271 4.40 -25.73 5.73
CA ILE A 271 3.09 -26.40 5.89
C ILE A 271 2.30 -26.39 4.57
N LEU A 272 2.42 -25.33 3.77
CA LEU A 272 1.68 -25.15 2.52
C LEU A 272 2.38 -25.73 1.27
N SER A 273 3.70 -25.93 1.32
CA SER A 273 4.49 -26.60 0.29
C SER A 273 4.60 -28.09 0.63
N PRO A 274 3.86 -28.98 -0.06
CA PRO A 274 3.83 -30.42 0.23
C PRO A 274 5.05 -31.14 -0.35
N GLU A 275 6.26 -30.59 -0.21
CA GLU A 275 7.47 -31.19 -0.81
C GLU A 275 8.23 -32.16 0.11
N ASP A 276 7.76 -32.41 1.34
CA ASP A 276 8.34 -33.44 2.23
C ASP A 276 7.35 -34.56 2.63
N GLN A 277 6.28 -34.80 1.85
CA GLN A 277 5.41 -36.00 2.02
C GLN A 277 5.54 -37.04 0.90
N THR A 278 6.70 -37.11 0.23
CA THR A 278 7.03 -38.23 -0.68
C THR A 278 8.38 -38.86 -0.37
N GLY A 279 8.44 -39.51 0.79
CA GLY A 279 9.47 -40.49 1.17
C GLY A 279 9.12 -40.94 2.59
N ASP A 280 8.54 -42.10 2.84
CA ASP A 280 8.90 -43.43 2.36
C ASP A 280 7.62 -44.29 2.32
N ASN A 281 7.35 -44.89 1.17
CA ASN A 281 6.57 -46.12 1.07
C ASN A 281 7.41 -47.08 0.22
N LYS A 282 8.35 -47.76 0.88
CA LYS A 282 8.99 -48.98 0.41
C LYS A 282 9.04 -49.99 1.55
#